data_AF-A0AAV2SKN3-F1
#
_entry.id   AF-A0AAV2SKN3-F1
#
_cell.length_a   1.000
_cell.length_b   1.000
_cell.length_c   1.000
_cell.angle_alpha   90.00
_cell.angle_beta   90.00
_cell.angle_gamma   90.00
#
_symmetry.space_group_name_H-M   'P 1'
#
loop_
_entity.id
_entity.type
_entity.pdbx_description
1 polymer ?
#
loop_
_entity_poly.entity_id
_entity_poly.type
_entity_poly.pdbx_seq_one_letter_code
_entity_poly.pdbx_strand_id
1 'polypeptide(L)'
;LKEDDEEEKITVDSTFDADTSQKFMDVADGFLLLVTSTGKVVYVTDAIETSFGHSKVDLLGNNIYSIIHPDDIDIFQQQLTPKGNSRRSFYCRMMEKALSRNDPGRYEIIHVVGKLTPIPQGFWSSLATGHNLVKDEPSSPNT
;
A
#
# COMPACT_ATOMS: atom_id res chain seq x y z
N LEU A 1 19.67 -26.07 -8.02
CA LEU A 1 18.70 -25.46 -8.97
C LEU A 1 18.33 -24.12 -8.36
N LYS A 2 18.85 -23.04 -8.95
CA LYS A 2 18.36 -21.66 -8.80
C LYS A 2 16.93 -21.62 -9.40
N GLU A 3 16.00 -20.73 -9.12
CA GLU A 3 15.92 -19.36 -8.61
C GLU A 3 14.65 -19.32 -7.71
N ASP A 4 14.65 -18.70 -6.54
CA ASP A 4 14.33 -17.27 -6.33
C ASP A 4 12.94 -16.87 -6.87
N ASP A 5 11.86 -17.34 -6.22
CA ASP A 5 10.47 -16.90 -6.49
C ASP A 5 9.65 -16.81 -5.19
N GLU A 6 10.27 -16.41 -4.06
CA GLU A 6 9.48 -15.95 -2.91
C GLU A 6 9.03 -14.51 -3.19
N GLU A 7 7.81 -14.36 -3.71
CA GLU A 7 7.14 -13.09 -3.90
C GLU A 7 7.28 -12.24 -2.62
N GLU A 8 8.13 -11.20 -2.67
CA GLU A 8 8.20 -10.17 -1.64
C GLU A 8 6.87 -9.42 -1.61
N LYS A 9 6.03 -9.88 -0.70
CA LYS A 9 4.66 -9.42 -0.52
C LYS A 9 4.69 -8.46 0.68
N ILE A 10 4.04 -7.31 0.57
CA ILE A 10 4.16 -6.18 1.52
C ILE A 10 2.95 -6.09 2.43
N THR A 11 3.19 -5.68 3.68
CA THR A 11 2.19 -5.25 4.66
C THR A 11 2.45 -3.84 5.17
N VAL A 12 1.40 -3.02 5.26
CA VAL A 12 1.44 -1.71 5.89
C VAL A 12 1.40 -1.93 7.39
N ASP A 13 2.49 -1.64 8.09
CA ASP A 13 2.54 -1.71 9.54
C ASP A 13 2.42 -0.31 10.16
N SER A 14 1.23 -0.02 10.69
CA SER A 14 0.87 0.57 12.00
C SER A 14 1.75 1.57 12.76
N THR A 15 2.82 2.16 12.22
CA THR A 15 3.62 3.21 12.92
C THR A 15 3.00 4.60 12.87
N PHE A 16 1.71 4.67 12.57
CA PHE A 16 0.92 5.88 12.60
C PHE A 16 -0.16 5.52 13.61
N ASP A 17 -0.17 6.15 14.79
CA ASP A 17 -1.14 5.82 15.84
C ASP A 17 -2.52 5.79 15.18
N ALA A 18 -3.33 4.75 15.39
CA ALA A 18 -4.57 4.59 14.64
C ALA A 18 -5.46 5.86 14.69
N ASP A 19 -5.47 6.53 15.85
CA ASP A 19 -6.15 7.81 16.07
C ASP A 19 -5.52 8.99 15.31
N THR A 20 -4.18 9.04 15.23
CA THR A 20 -3.45 10.09 14.48
C THR A 20 -3.56 9.85 12.98
N SER A 21 -3.61 8.60 12.56
CA SER A 21 -3.82 8.18 11.17
C SER A 21 -5.20 8.61 10.73
N GLN A 22 -6.24 8.19 11.45
CA GLN A 22 -7.63 8.51 11.12
C GLN A 22 -7.81 10.03 10.99
N LYS A 23 -7.32 10.80 11.97
CA LYS A 23 -7.38 12.28 11.93
C LYS A 23 -6.58 12.89 10.78
N PHE A 24 -5.41 12.33 10.45
CA PHE A 24 -4.61 12.82 9.33
C PHE A 24 -5.30 12.53 7.99
N MET A 25 -5.90 11.35 7.84
CA MET A 25 -6.65 10.98 6.64
C MET A 25 -7.88 11.86 6.45
N ASP A 26 -8.61 12.15 7.53
CA ASP A 26 -9.79 13.02 7.52
C ASP A 26 -9.45 14.49 7.18
N VAL A 27 -8.22 14.93 7.46
CA VAL A 27 -7.76 16.31 7.21
C VAL A 27 -7.02 16.46 5.87
N ALA A 28 -6.38 15.40 5.38
CA ALA A 28 -5.52 15.43 4.19
C ALA A 28 -6.18 14.92 2.90
N ASP A 29 -7.49 14.62 2.93
CA ASP A 29 -8.20 13.90 1.83
C ASP A 29 -7.43 12.67 1.33
N GLY A 30 -6.71 12.02 2.27
CA GLY A 30 -5.78 10.95 1.98
C GLY A 30 -6.45 9.58 1.92
N PHE A 31 -5.76 8.60 1.32
CA PHE A 31 -6.16 7.18 1.33
C PHE A 31 -4.99 6.28 1.73
N LEU A 32 -5.28 5.16 2.39
CA LEU A 32 -4.26 4.19 2.74
C LEU A 32 -4.14 3.18 1.61
N LEU A 33 -2.91 2.85 1.25
CA LEU A 33 -2.59 1.90 0.20
C LEU A 33 -1.54 0.92 0.71
N LEU A 34 -1.77 -0.36 0.41
CA LEU A 34 -0.80 -1.42 0.57
C LEU A 34 -0.49 -2.02 -0.80
N VAL A 35 0.77 -1.93 -1.21
CA VAL A 35 1.28 -2.51 -2.45
C VAL A 35 2.45 -3.41 -2.13
N THR A 36 2.59 -4.53 -2.84
CA THR A 36 3.77 -5.43 -2.83
C THR A 36 4.99 -4.77 -3.48
N SER A 37 6.19 -5.36 -3.33
CA SER A 37 7.42 -4.76 -3.89
C SER A 37 7.39 -4.75 -5.42
N THR A 38 6.57 -5.61 -6.02
CA THR A 38 6.28 -5.66 -7.45
C THR A 38 5.20 -4.67 -7.90
N GLY A 39 4.58 -3.92 -6.98
CA GLY A 39 3.54 -2.92 -7.26
C GLY A 39 2.11 -3.45 -7.23
N LYS A 40 1.89 -4.74 -6.91
CA LYS A 40 0.54 -5.31 -6.78
C LYS A 40 -0.19 -4.75 -5.55
N VAL A 41 -1.38 -4.20 -5.74
CA VAL A 41 -2.22 -3.67 -4.66
C VAL A 41 -2.85 -4.82 -3.87
N VAL A 42 -2.67 -4.79 -2.55
CA VAL A 42 -3.18 -5.78 -1.60
C VAL A 42 -4.33 -5.21 -0.77
N TYR A 43 -4.27 -3.92 -0.46
CA TYR A 43 -5.27 -3.25 0.35
C TYR A 43 -5.34 -1.78 -0.05
N VAL A 44 -6.55 -1.23 0.00
CA VAL A 44 -6.81 0.20 -0.20
C VAL A 44 -8.07 0.59 0.59
N THR A 45 -8.12 1.81 1.14
CA THR A 45 -9.30 2.36 1.84
C THR A 45 -10.37 2.87 0.88
N ASP A 46 -11.63 3.02 1.34
CA ASP A 46 -12.74 3.55 0.52
C ASP A 46 -12.50 4.98 0.04
N ALA A 47 -11.65 5.74 0.74
CA ALA A 47 -11.28 7.10 0.36
C ALA A 47 -10.73 7.22 -1.08
N ILE A 48 -10.19 6.14 -1.67
CA ILE A 48 -9.70 6.15 -3.06
C ILE A 48 -10.82 6.39 -4.09
N GLU A 49 -12.03 5.94 -3.78
CA GLU A 49 -13.21 6.14 -4.64
C GLU A 49 -13.64 7.60 -4.62
N THR A 50 -13.63 8.23 -3.44
CA THR A 50 -13.99 9.64 -3.29
C THR A 50 -12.93 10.57 -3.86
N SER A 51 -11.64 10.28 -3.64
CA SER A 51 -10.53 11.18 -4.03
C SER A 51 -10.08 10.99 -5.49
N PHE A 52 -10.12 9.76 -6.03
CA PHE A 52 -9.60 9.46 -7.37
C PHE A 52 -10.60 8.71 -8.27
N GLY A 53 -11.81 8.39 -7.79
CA GLY A 53 -12.84 7.72 -8.60
C GLY A 53 -12.58 6.25 -8.93
N HIS A 54 -11.46 5.67 -8.48
CA HIS A 54 -11.15 4.25 -8.73
C HIS A 54 -11.85 3.36 -7.72
N SER A 55 -12.56 2.34 -8.19
CA SER A 55 -13.17 1.37 -7.29
C SER A 55 -12.11 0.53 -6.58
N LYS A 56 -12.37 0.11 -5.34
CA LYS A 56 -11.49 -0.85 -4.66
C LYS A 56 -11.29 -2.12 -5.48
N VAL A 57 -12.35 -2.60 -6.11
CA VAL A 57 -12.36 -3.84 -6.90
C VAL A 57 -11.49 -3.70 -8.15
N ASP A 58 -11.43 -2.51 -8.74
CA ASP A 58 -10.58 -2.23 -9.90
C ASP A 58 -9.10 -2.23 -9.50
N LEU A 59 -8.77 -1.86 -8.27
CA LEU A 59 -7.38 -1.75 -7.81
C LEU A 59 -6.84 -3.02 -7.17
N LEU A 60 -7.64 -3.70 -6.35
CA LEU A 60 -7.21 -4.87 -5.60
C LEU A 60 -6.71 -5.98 -6.53
N GLY A 61 -5.51 -6.48 -6.26
CA GLY A 61 -4.86 -7.52 -7.06
C GLY A 61 -4.24 -7.02 -8.36
N ASN A 62 -4.49 -5.78 -8.77
CA ASN A 62 -3.90 -5.16 -9.96
C ASN A 62 -2.62 -4.41 -9.62
N ASN A 63 -1.88 -4.04 -10.66
CA ASN A 63 -0.64 -3.29 -10.50
C ASN A 63 -0.92 -1.78 -10.39
N ILE A 64 -0.36 -1.13 -9.36
CA ILE A 64 -0.48 0.30 -9.13
C ILE A 64 0.06 1.13 -10.30
N TYR A 65 1.02 0.62 -11.08
CA TYR A 65 1.58 1.35 -12.22
C TYR A 65 0.54 1.65 -13.33
N SER A 66 -0.62 0.98 -13.31
CA SER A 66 -1.73 1.29 -14.24
C SER A 66 -2.34 2.68 -14.03
N ILE A 67 -2.19 3.25 -12.84
CA ILE A 67 -2.75 4.54 -12.45
C ILE A 67 -1.67 5.55 -12.04
N ILE A 68 -0.40 5.19 -12.11
CA ILE A 68 0.73 6.12 -11.91
C ILE A 68 1.15 6.67 -13.27
N HIS A 69 1.51 7.96 -13.31
CA HIS A 69 2.00 8.58 -14.54
C HIS A 69 3.25 7.85 -15.06
N PRO A 70 3.36 7.56 -16.38
CA PRO A 70 4.48 6.80 -16.95
C PRO A 70 5.87 7.28 -16.53
N ASP A 71 6.11 8.59 -16.58
CA ASP A 71 7.39 9.19 -16.15
C ASP A 71 7.72 9.00 -14.66
N ASP A 72 6.73 8.70 -13.82
CA ASP A 72 6.93 8.55 -12.37
C ASP A 72 7.06 7.07 -11.97
N ILE A 73 6.91 6.12 -12.91
CA ILE A 73 6.99 4.67 -12.66
C ILE A 73 8.35 4.29 -12.10
N ASP A 74 9.44 4.77 -12.70
CA ASP A 74 10.80 4.44 -12.28
C ASP A 74 11.08 4.91 -10.84
N ILE A 75 10.58 6.11 -10.49
CA ILE A 75 10.66 6.65 -9.13
C ILE A 75 9.89 5.74 -8.19
N PHE A 76 8.64 5.38 -8.53
CA PHE A 76 7.81 4.51 -7.70
C PHE A 76 8.47 3.15 -7.46
N GLN A 77 9.00 2.51 -8.51
CA GLN A 77 9.73 1.23 -8.42
C GLN A 77 10.98 1.34 -7.53
N GLN A 78 11.74 2.43 -7.67
CA GLN A 78 12.91 2.67 -6.85
C GLN A 78 12.55 2.79 -5.35
N GLN A 79 11.38 3.37 -5.04
CA GLN A 79 10.87 3.50 -3.68
C GLN A 79 10.31 2.18 -3.14
N LEU A 80 9.80 1.29 -4.00
CA LEU A 80 9.40 -0.07 -3.62
C LEU A 80 10.57 -1.05 -3.49
N THR A 81 11.75 -0.69 -3.98
CA THR A 81 12.95 -1.51 -3.82
C THR A 81 13.32 -1.62 -2.32
N PRO A 82 13.46 -2.85 -1.78
CA PRO A 82 13.91 -3.04 -0.41
C PRO A 82 15.31 -2.44 -0.20
N LYS A 83 15.41 -1.48 0.73
CA LYS A 83 16.68 -0.84 1.12
C LYS A 83 16.74 -0.69 2.64
N GLY A 84 16.67 -1.83 3.32
CA GLY A 84 16.51 -1.88 4.78
C GLY A 84 15.19 -1.26 5.26
N ASN A 85 15.11 -1.03 6.57
CA ASN A 85 13.89 -0.56 7.23
C ASN A 85 13.73 0.96 7.15
N SER A 86 13.72 1.48 5.93
CA SER A 86 13.78 2.91 5.63
C SER A 86 12.40 3.47 5.32
N ARG A 87 12.03 4.57 5.98
CA ARG A 87 10.82 5.35 5.66
C ARG A 87 10.90 5.86 4.21
N ARG A 88 9.77 5.83 3.51
CA ARG A 88 9.58 6.32 2.15
C ARG A 88 8.74 7.59 2.20
N SER A 89 9.16 8.59 1.44
CA SER A 89 8.47 9.87 1.30
C SER A 89 8.81 10.43 -0.07
N PHE A 90 7.85 10.42 -0.98
CA PHE A 90 8.05 10.92 -2.35
C PHE A 90 6.75 11.42 -2.94
N TYR A 91 6.85 12.25 -3.97
CA TYR A 91 5.70 12.71 -4.74
C TYR A 91 5.62 11.93 -6.05
N CYS A 92 4.41 11.59 -6.47
CA CYS A 92 4.15 11.07 -7.80
C CYS A 92 2.78 11.54 -8.29
N ARG A 93 2.54 11.39 -9.58
CA ARG A 93 1.27 11.69 -10.22
C ARG A 93 0.42 10.44 -10.31
N MET A 94 -0.81 10.53 -9.81
CA MET A 94 -1.82 9.47 -9.87
C MET A 94 -3.01 9.91 -10.73
N MET A 95 -3.47 9.02 -11.59
CA MET A 95 -4.58 9.23 -12.51
C MET A 95 -5.90 9.19 -11.75
N GLU A 96 -6.75 10.20 -11.93
CA GLU A 96 -8.16 10.15 -11.55
C GLU A 96 -8.96 9.39 -12.62
N LYS A 97 -9.93 8.58 -12.19
CA LYS A 97 -10.80 7.85 -13.10
C LYS A 97 -11.70 8.82 -13.86
N ALA A 98 -11.60 8.80 -15.18
CA ALA A 98 -12.49 9.59 -16.05
C ALA A 98 -13.96 9.21 -15.81
N LEU A 99 -14.79 10.22 -15.52
CA LEU A 99 -16.24 10.04 -15.27
C LEU A 99 -17.06 9.96 -16.57
N SER A 100 -16.48 10.39 -17.69
CA SER A 100 -17.11 10.42 -19.00
C SER A 100 -16.16 9.94 -20.08
N ARG A 101 -16.70 9.38 -21.17
CA ARG A 101 -15.92 8.91 -22.33
C ARG A 101 -15.08 10.01 -23.00
N ASN A 102 -15.45 11.26 -22.78
CA ASN A 102 -14.78 12.43 -23.37
C ASN A 102 -13.90 13.18 -22.36
N ASP A 103 -13.79 12.66 -21.14
CA ASP A 103 -12.87 13.18 -20.13
C ASP A 103 -11.54 12.43 -20.30
N PRO A 104 -10.44 13.11 -20.68
CA PRO A 104 -9.14 12.47 -20.87
C PRO A 104 -8.57 11.88 -19.57
N GLY A 105 -9.19 12.13 -18.41
CA GLY A 105 -8.62 11.83 -17.11
C GLY A 105 -7.53 12.85 -16.78
N ARG A 106 -7.39 13.17 -15.50
CA ARG A 106 -6.35 14.09 -15.02
C ARG A 106 -5.42 13.37 -14.06
N TYR A 107 -4.17 13.81 -14.05
CA TYR A 107 -3.20 13.36 -13.07
C TYR A 107 -3.10 14.39 -11.95
N GLU A 108 -3.27 13.94 -10.71
CA GLU A 108 -3.09 14.74 -9.51
C GLU A 108 -1.81 14.31 -8.78
N ILE A 109 -1.12 15.27 -8.17
CA ILE A 109 0.11 14.99 -7.41
C ILE A 109 -0.28 14.46 -6.03
N ILE A 110 0.20 13.27 -5.69
CA ILE A 110 0.08 12.68 -4.35
C ILE A 110 1.42 12.67 -3.62
N HIS A 111 1.35 12.82 -2.30
CA HIS A 111 2.50 12.59 -1.41
C HIS A 111 2.40 11.19 -0.80
N VAL A 112 3.27 10.28 -1.23
CA VAL A 112 3.34 8.93 -0.71
C VAL A 112 4.28 8.91 0.48
N VAL A 113 3.74 8.56 1.66
CA VAL A 113 4.49 8.39 2.90
C VAL A 113 4.22 7.01 3.47
N GLY A 114 5.29 6.27 3.79
CA GLY A 114 5.15 4.93 4.35
C GLY A 114 6.48 4.28 4.69
N LYS A 115 6.47 2.96 4.85
CA LYS A 115 7.68 2.14 5.04
C LYS A 115 7.50 0.82 4.32
N LEU A 116 8.60 0.22 3.90
CA LEU A 116 8.62 -1.17 3.44
C LEU A 116 8.81 -2.05 4.66
N THR A 117 7.88 -2.98 4.89
CA THR A 117 7.96 -3.91 6.01
C THR A 117 7.80 -5.33 5.48
N PRO A 118 8.70 -6.26 5.86
CA PRO A 118 8.55 -7.66 5.51
C PRO A 118 7.21 -8.18 6.01
N ILE A 119 6.52 -8.97 5.19
CA ILE A 119 5.33 -9.67 5.67
C ILE A 119 5.75 -10.73 6.71
N PRO A 120 5.19 -10.71 7.94
CA PRO A 120 5.43 -11.76 8.91
C PRO A 120 4.95 -13.12 8.39
N GLN A 121 5.67 -14.17 8.76
CA GLN A 121 5.24 -15.54 8.48
C GLN A 121 3.83 -15.78 9.04
N GLY A 122 2.91 -16.32 8.23
CA GLY A 122 1.53 -16.56 8.63
C GLY A 122 0.58 -15.37 8.49
N PHE A 123 1.04 -14.19 8.07
CA PHE A 123 0.18 -13.00 7.87
C PHE A 123 -1.05 -13.29 6.99
N TRP A 124 -0.87 -13.96 5.85
CA TRP A 124 -1.99 -14.30 4.96
C TRP A 124 -2.96 -15.30 5.57
N SER A 125 -2.45 -16.21 6.40
CA SER A 125 -3.28 -17.13 7.17
C SER A 125 -4.09 -16.38 8.22
N SER A 126 -3.48 -15.41 8.91
CA SER A 126 -4.15 -14.56 9.91
C SER A 126 -5.23 -13.67 9.26
N LEU A 127 -4.94 -13.06 8.11
CA LEU A 127 -5.92 -12.30 7.34
C LEU A 127 -7.09 -13.16 6.86
N ALA A 128 -6.81 -14.35 6.31
CA ALA A 128 -7.85 -15.27 5.83
C ALA A 128 -8.74 -15.80 6.96
N THR A 129 -8.22 -15.84 8.19
CA THR A 129 -8.92 -16.36 9.38
C THR A 129 -9.60 -15.27 10.21
N GLY A 130 -9.39 -13.98 9.89
CA GLY A 130 -10.06 -12.85 10.56
C GLY A 130 -9.67 -12.62 12.02
N HIS A 131 -8.52 -13.14 12.48
CA HIS A 131 -8.08 -13.00 13.86
C HIS A 131 -7.18 -11.76 14.01
N ASN A 132 -7.64 -10.77 14.80
CA ASN A 132 -6.86 -9.57 15.13
C ASN A 132 -5.53 -9.96 15.80
N LEU A 133 -4.44 -9.35 15.33
CA LEU A 133 -3.09 -9.49 15.87
C LEU A 133 -3.01 -8.80 17.25
N VAL A 134 -3.51 -9.47 18.30
CA VAL A 134 -3.15 -9.16 19.68
C VAL A 134 -1.90 -9.97 20.01
N LYS A 135 -0.88 -9.24 20.46
CA LYS A 135 0.47 -9.68 20.83
C LYS A 135 0.47 -10.99 21.63
N ASP A 136 1.17 -12.00 21.14
CA ASP A 136 1.68 -13.07 21.98
C ASP A 136 3.04 -12.63 22.54
N GLU A 137 3.07 -12.27 23.83
CA GLU A 137 4.30 -12.23 24.64
C GLU A 137 4.90 -13.65 24.67
N PRO A 138 6.23 -13.83 24.48
CA PRO A 138 6.85 -15.13 24.66
C PRO A 138 6.88 -15.46 26.16
N SER A 139 6.09 -16.45 26.57
CA SER A 139 6.23 -17.08 27.88
C SER A 139 7.60 -17.75 27.98
N SER A 140 8.36 -17.35 28.98
CA SER A 140 9.68 -17.89 29.32
C SER A 140 9.65 -19.42 29.45
N PRO A 141 10.73 -20.14 29.08
CA PRO A 141 10.80 -21.58 29.31
C PRO A 141 10.95 -21.83 30.81
N ASN A 142 10.00 -22.54 31.41
CA ASN A 142 10.13 -22.99 32.79
C ASN A 142 11.04 -24.21 32.85
N THR A 143 11.90 -24.23 33.87
CA THR A 143 12.94 -25.23 34.15
C THR A 143 12.35 -26.53 34.67
#